data_AF-A0A2C2V6M4-F1
#
_entry.id   AF-A0A2C2V6M4-F1
#
_cell.length_a   1.000
_cell.length_b   1.000
_cell.length_c   1.000
_cell.angle_alpha   90.00
_cell.angle_beta   90.00
_cell.angle_gamma   90.00
#
_symmetry.space_group_name_H-M   'P 1'
#
loop_
_entity.id
_entity.type
_entity.pdbx_description
1 polymer ?
#
loop_
_entity_poly.entity_id
_entity_poly.type
_entity_poly.pdbx_seq_one_letter_code
_entity_poly.pdbx_strand_id
1 'polypeptide(L)'
;MSGIKKQDILTILTFVSRKDISREDLLGALSEEISNFDTIIEYLLNEEMVVNRKGMLSITEKGLNQARHLYEKKSHHRKPGKKKPGTRRGLIQIAVLQLLKEEPRHGYEVMKLLEERSKGVYSPSAGTIYPALQDLSERGLISIDEQTDKKVCTLTPDGLEFLSETVHDEDQVFWEEWRLHLLWKQSKEAGLLREEMDKFQLEFQYAVSKVLHEPSLAPELAEIIKSGRAHLIQWSNKN
;
A
#
# COMPACT_ATOMS: atom_id res chain seq x y z
N MET A 1 -6.92 -16.76 -28.06
CA MET A 1 -6.95 -15.81 -26.92
C MET A 1 -6.04 -14.59 -27.22
N SER A 2 -6.23 -13.92 -28.35
CA SER A 2 -5.35 -12.86 -28.85
C SER A 2 -6.16 -11.62 -29.21
N GLY A 3 -5.91 -10.48 -28.57
CA GLY A 3 -6.49 -9.21 -28.99
C GLY A 3 -6.68 -8.16 -27.88
N ILE A 4 -6.79 -8.59 -26.62
CA ILE A 4 -7.01 -7.67 -25.50
C ILE A 4 -5.67 -7.15 -24.99
N LYS A 5 -5.39 -5.85 -25.19
CA LYS A 5 -4.20 -5.21 -24.64
C LYS A 5 -4.46 -4.82 -23.18
N LYS A 6 -3.44 -4.99 -22.34
CA LYS A 6 -3.47 -4.55 -20.93
C LYS A 6 -3.78 -3.07 -20.79
N GLN A 7 -3.27 -2.25 -21.71
CA GLN A 7 -3.50 -0.81 -21.72
C GLN A 7 -4.97 -0.47 -21.96
N ASP A 8 -5.66 -1.20 -22.84
CA ASP A 8 -7.06 -0.92 -23.18
C ASP A 8 -7.99 -1.29 -22.00
N ILE A 9 -7.71 -2.41 -21.32
CA ILE A 9 -8.37 -2.78 -20.05
C ILE A 9 -8.20 -1.66 -19.02
N LEU A 10 -6.96 -1.17 -18.90
CA LEU A 10 -6.59 -0.17 -17.92
C LEU A 10 -7.31 1.17 -18.16
N THR A 11 -7.37 1.60 -19.43
CA THR A 11 -8.09 2.80 -19.85
C THR A 11 -9.58 2.69 -19.49
N ILE A 12 -10.23 1.57 -19.82
CA ILE A 12 -11.65 1.34 -19.50
C ILE A 12 -11.90 1.34 -17.99
N LEU A 13 -11.10 0.60 -17.22
CA LEU A 13 -11.26 0.56 -15.76
C LEU A 13 -11.05 1.94 -15.12
N THR A 14 -10.11 2.73 -15.64
CA THR A 14 -9.86 4.11 -15.17
C THR A 14 -11.03 5.05 -15.47
N PHE A 15 -11.73 4.86 -16.59
CA PHE A 15 -12.92 5.63 -16.91
C PHE A 15 -14.11 5.26 -16.01
N VAL A 16 -14.35 3.95 -15.85
CA VAL A 16 -15.48 3.44 -15.05
C VAL A 16 -15.28 3.68 -13.54
N SER A 17 -14.04 3.81 -13.06
CA SER A 17 -13.77 4.17 -11.65
C SER A 17 -14.12 5.62 -11.30
N ARG A 18 -14.19 6.51 -12.29
CA ARG A 18 -14.48 7.94 -12.07
C ARG A 18 -15.95 8.22 -11.87
N LYS A 19 -16.80 7.49 -12.58
CA LYS A 19 -18.25 7.58 -12.51
C LYS A 19 -18.90 6.34 -13.11
N ASP A 20 -20.06 6.01 -12.60
CA ASP A 20 -20.97 5.10 -13.28
C ASP A 20 -21.29 5.67 -14.66
N ILE A 21 -21.11 4.86 -15.71
CA ILE A 21 -21.22 5.31 -17.09
C ILE A 21 -21.93 4.27 -17.95
N SER A 22 -22.78 4.71 -18.88
CA SER A 22 -23.43 3.80 -19.81
C SER A 22 -22.42 3.22 -20.80
N ARG A 23 -22.70 2.05 -21.37
CA ARG A 23 -21.84 1.44 -22.41
C ARG A 23 -21.70 2.36 -23.63
N GLU A 24 -22.78 3.03 -24.01
CA GLU A 24 -22.82 3.93 -25.18
C GLU A 24 -21.95 5.16 -24.97
N ASP A 25 -22.06 5.81 -23.80
CA ASP A 25 -21.24 6.98 -23.45
C ASP A 25 -19.76 6.63 -23.35
N LEU A 26 -19.46 5.46 -22.78
CA LEU A 26 -18.09 4.98 -22.64
C LEU A 26 -17.48 4.62 -24.00
N LEU A 27 -18.25 4.01 -24.90
CA LEU A 27 -17.83 3.75 -26.28
C LEU A 27 -17.59 5.07 -27.02
N GLY A 28 -18.50 6.04 -26.89
CA GLY A 28 -18.33 7.37 -27.48
C GLY A 28 -17.03 8.05 -27.04
N ALA A 29 -16.70 7.96 -25.74
CA ALA A 29 -15.49 8.54 -25.18
C ALA A 29 -14.18 7.86 -25.59
N LEU A 30 -14.21 6.56 -25.93
CA LEU A 30 -13.01 5.73 -26.14
C LEU A 30 -12.90 5.10 -27.54
N SER A 31 -13.85 5.39 -28.44
CA SER A 31 -13.97 4.77 -29.77
C SER A 31 -12.72 4.91 -30.64
N GLU A 32 -12.00 6.03 -30.55
CA GLU A 32 -10.75 6.24 -31.29
C GLU A 32 -9.52 5.63 -30.60
N GLU A 33 -9.60 5.37 -29.30
CA GLU A 33 -8.47 4.88 -28.49
C GLU A 33 -8.46 3.34 -28.37
N ILE A 34 -9.59 2.65 -28.61
CA ILE A 34 -9.77 1.21 -28.31
C ILE A 34 -10.40 0.44 -29.47
N SER A 35 -9.61 -0.42 -30.14
CA SER A 35 -10.06 -1.18 -31.32
C SER A 35 -10.96 -2.39 -31.03
N ASN A 36 -11.00 -2.89 -29.78
CA ASN A 36 -11.73 -4.11 -29.38
C ASN A 36 -12.67 -3.87 -28.18
N PHE A 37 -13.33 -2.71 -28.14
CA PHE A 37 -14.09 -2.23 -26.98
C PHE A 37 -15.08 -3.28 -26.42
N ASP A 38 -15.94 -3.84 -27.28
CA ASP A 38 -16.99 -4.77 -26.84
C ASP A 38 -16.43 -6.05 -26.24
N THR A 39 -15.39 -6.62 -26.86
CA THR A 39 -14.70 -7.80 -26.35
C THR A 39 -14.04 -7.53 -25.00
N ILE A 40 -13.52 -6.32 -24.78
CA ILE A 40 -12.92 -5.96 -23.50
C ILE A 40 -14.01 -5.76 -22.43
N ILE A 41 -15.12 -5.11 -22.74
CA ILE A 41 -16.24 -4.94 -21.80
C ILE A 41 -16.81 -6.29 -21.37
N GLU A 42 -17.03 -7.21 -22.31
CA GLU A 42 -17.48 -8.58 -22.00
C GLU A 42 -16.48 -9.30 -21.10
N TYR A 43 -15.18 -9.18 -21.38
CA TYR A 43 -14.14 -9.72 -20.51
C TYR A 43 -14.18 -9.14 -19.09
N LEU A 44 -14.33 -7.83 -18.94
CA LEU A 44 -14.37 -7.17 -17.63
C LEU A 44 -15.63 -7.53 -16.83
N LEU A 45 -16.76 -7.74 -17.49
CA LEU A 45 -17.99 -8.22 -16.86
C LEU A 45 -17.86 -9.68 -16.41
N ASN A 46 -17.34 -10.55 -17.27
CA ASN A 46 -17.13 -11.97 -16.95
C ASN A 46 -16.14 -12.18 -15.80
N GLU A 47 -15.12 -11.33 -15.73
CA GLU A 47 -14.14 -11.33 -14.64
C GLU A 47 -14.59 -10.51 -13.42
N GLU A 48 -15.83 -10.04 -13.37
CA GLU A 48 -16.39 -9.26 -12.26
C GLU A 48 -15.57 -8.02 -11.89
N MET A 49 -14.83 -7.45 -12.85
CA MET A 49 -14.07 -6.21 -12.67
C MET A 49 -14.94 -4.97 -12.81
N VAL A 50 -15.99 -5.08 -13.61
CA VAL A 50 -17.08 -4.11 -13.68
C VAL A 50 -18.41 -4.85 -13.54
N VAL A 51 -19.44 -4.16 -13.08
CA VAL A 51 -20.80 -4.69 -13.00
C VAL A 51 -21.75 -3.77 -13.73
N ASN A 52 -22.78 -4.35 -14.36
CA ASN A 52 -23.86 -3.57 -14.95
C ASN A 52 -25.01 -3.43 -13.95
N ARG A 53 -25.26 -2.20 -13.49
CA ARG A 53 -26.37 -1.85 -12.61
C ARG A 53 -27.32 -0.94 -13.37
N LYS A 54 -28.48 -1.47 -13.75
CA LYS A 54 -29.54 -0.72 -14.46
C LYS A 54 -29.04 -0.01 -15.73
N GLY A 55 -28.15 -0.64 -16.50
CA GLY A 55 -27.58 -0.09 -17.73
C GLY A 55 -26.30 0.71 -17.54
N MET A 56 -25.88 0.97 -16.29
CA MET A 56 -24.64 1.67 -15.97
C MET A 56 -23.54 0.67 -15.58
N LEU A 57 -22.34 0.86 -16.16
CA LEU A 57 -21.14 0.16 -15.74
C LEU A 57 -20.57 0.84 -14.49
N SER A 58 -20.40 0.07 -13.43
CA SER A 58 -19.75 0.48 -12.18
C SER A 58 -18.51 -0.38 -11.94
N ILE A 59 -17.42 0.22 -11.44
CA ILE A 59 -16.23 -0.55 -11.10
C ILE A 59 -16.47 -1.35 -9.81
N THR A 60 -15.92 -2.56 -9.74
CA THR A 60 -15.88 -3.34 -8.50
C THR A 60 -14.55 -3.13 -7.76
N GLU A 61 -14.47 -3.57 -6.51
CA GLU A 61 -13.19 -3.60 -5.78
C GLU A 61 -12.14 -4.44 -6.54
N LYS A 62 -12.56 -5.56 -7.15
CA LYS A 62 -11.70 -6.40 -7.99
C LYS A 62 -11.19 -5.66 -9.23
N GLY A 63 -12.05 -4.91 -9.92
CA GLY A 63 -11.64 -4.08 -11.06
C GLY A 63 -10.71 -2.95 -10.66
N LEU A 64 -10.96 -2.30 -9.52
CA LEU A 64 -10.08 -1.26 -9.00
C LEU A 64 -8.70 -1.84 -8.61
N ASN A 65 -8.66 -3.03 -8.03
CA ASN A 65 -7.42 -3.77 -7.75
C ASN A 65 -6.66 -4.11 -9.04
N GLN A 66 -7.38 -4.55 -10.07
CA GLN A 66 -6.78 -4.90 -11.35
C GLN A 66 -6.21 -3.66 -12.06
N ALA A 67 -6.93 -2.54 -12.08
CA ALA A 67 -6.44 -1.28 -12.63
C ALA A 67 -5.11 -0.86 -11.95
N ARG A 68 -5.05 -0.94 -10.62
CA ARG A 68 -3.82 -0.72 -9.85
C ARG A 68 -2.68 -1.63 -10.30
N HIS A 69 -2.93 -2.94 -10.37
CA HIS A 69 -1.92 -3.92 -10.78
C HIS A 69 -1.44 -3.78 -12.22
N LEU A 70 -2.29 -3.29 -13.13
CA LEU A 70 -1.90 -3.06 -14.53
C LEU A 70 -1.07 -1.77 -14.70
N TYR A 71 -1.29 -0.74 -13.86
CA TYR A 71 -0.45 0.46 -13.81
C TYR A 71 0.89 0.22 -13.11
N GLU A 72 0.90 -0.58 -12.04
CA GLU A 72 2.12 -1.03 -11.38
C GLU A 72 2.87 -1.99 -12.31
N LYS A 73 3.69 -1.45 -13.23
CA LYS A 73 4.76 -2.23 -13.88
C LYS A 73 5.38 -3.10 -12.79
N LYS A 74 5.37 -4.43 -12.97
CA LYS A 74 6.16 -5.33 -12.14
C LYS A 74 7.52 -4.67 -11.96
N SER A 75 7.82 -4.23 -10.75
CA SER A 75 9.17 -3.88 -10.36
C SER A 75 9.94 -5.21 -10.25
N HIS A 76 10.08 -5.89 -11.39
CA HIS A 76 11.03 -6.96 -11.60
C HIS A 76 12.37 -6.27 -11.70
N HIS A 77 12.90 -5.94 -10.52
CA HIS A 77 14.29 -5.72 -10.10
C HIS A 77 14.26 -5.23 -8.64
N ARG A 78 13.40 -5.79 -7.79
CA ARG A 78 13.45 -5.52 -6.35
C ARG A 78 14.44 -6.50 -5.76
N LYS A 79 15.66 -6.04 -5.45
CA LYS A 79 16.59 -6.80 -4.62
C LYS A 79 15.82 -7.31 -3.39
N PRO A 80 15.85 -8.61 -3.07
CA PRO A 80 15.32 -9.08 -1.79
C PRO A 80 16.18 -8.43 -0.70
N GLY A 81 15.60 -7.60 0.16
CA GLY A 81 16.38 -7.06 1.28
C GLY A 81 15.85 -5.84 2.02
N LYS A 82 15.10 -4.93 1.38
CA LYS A 82 14.60 -3.72 2.08
C LYS A 82 13.09 -3.51 1.87
N LYS A 83 12.28 -4.04 2.80
CA LYS A 83 10.86 -3.68 2.94
C LYS A 83 10.75 -2.31 3.61
N LYS A 84 9.87 -1.44 3.13
CA LYS A 84 9.71 -0.07 3.66
C LYS A 84 9.13 -0.10 5.09
N PRO A 85 9.66 0.73 6.03
CA PRO A 85 9.16 0.86 7.41
C PRO A 85 7.64 1.08 7.53
N GLY A 86 6.99 1.78 6.59
CA GLY A 86 5.55 2.10 6.66
C GLY A 86 4.55 0.96 6.42
N THR A 87 5.01 -0.22 5.99
CA THR A 87 4.11 -1.39 5.82
C THR A 87 3.71 -1.97 7.18
N ARG A 88 2.53 -2.63 7.29
CA ARG A 88 2.11 -3.27 8.55
C ARG A 88 3.17 -4.25 9.06
N ARG A 89 3.74 -5.05 8.15
CA ARG A 89 4.83 -5.99 8.46
C ARG A 89 6.12 -5.27 8.87
N GLY A 90 6.45 -4.14 8.24
CA GLY A 90 7.59 -3.30 8.62
C GLY A 90 7.45 -2.72 10.03
N LEU A 91 6.28 -2.17 10.37
CA LEU A 91 5.99 -1.67 11.72
C LEU A 91 6.10 -2.76 12.80
N ILE A 92 5.64 -3.98 12.49
CA ILE A 92 5.78 -5.13 13.40
C ILE A 92 7.26 -5.50 13.55
N GLN A 93 8.00 -5.59 12.45
CA GLN A 93 9.41 -5.97 12.47
C GLN A 93 10.27 -4.98 13.28
N ILE A 94 10.03 -3.68 13.16
CA ILE A 94 10.75 -2.66 13.94
C ILE A 94 10.41 -2.80 15.44
N ALA A 95 9.13 -2.99 15.79
CA ALA A 95 8.75 -3.22 17.19
C ALA A 95 9.33 -4.52 17.77
N VAL A 96 9.44 -5.57 16.96
CA VAL A 96 10.13 -6.81 17.37
C VAL A 96 11.61 -6.54 17.66
N LEU A 97 12.32 -5.84 16.77
CA LEU A 97 13.73 -5.48 16.99
C LEU A 97 13.90 -4.60 18.24
N GLN A 98 12.97 -3.67 18.48
CA GLN A 98 12.96 -2.85 19.68
C GLN A 98 12.82 -3.68 20.96
N LEU A 99 11.94 -4.69 20.98
CA LEU A 99 11.82 -5.60 22.14
C LEU A 99 13.07 -6.47 22.33
N LEU A 100 13.73 -6.87 21.24
CA LEU A 100 14.95 -7.68 21.29
C LEU A 100 16.20 -6.87 21.62
N LYS A 101 16.17 -5.55 21.42
CA LYS A 101 17.18 -4.60 21.92
C LYS A 101 17.15 -4.54 23.45
N GLU A 102 15.97 -4.66 24.06
CA GLU A 102 15.83 -4.68 25.51
C GLU A 102 16.43 -5.97 26.09
N GLU A 103 15.96 -7.14 25.64
CA GLU A 103 16.46 -8.45 26.07
C GLU A 103 16.20 -9.52 24.99
N PRO A 104 16.96 -10.64 24.97
CA PRO A 104 16.61 -11.82 24.18
C PRO A 104 15.26 -12.40 24.62
N ARG A 105 14.41 -12.82 23.65
CA ARG A 105 13.03 -13.27 23.93
C ARG A 105 12.57 -14.42 23.05
N HIS A 106 11.64 -15.21 23.58
CA HIS A 106 10.89 -16.16 22.79
C HIS A 106 9.79 -15.49 21.95
N GLY A 107 9.41 -16.11 20.84
CA GLY A 107 8.34 -15.59 19.97
C GLY A 107 7.00 -15.36 20.70
N TYR A 108 6.67 -16.17 21.72
CA TYR A 108 5.48 -15.97 22.54
C TYR A 108 5.58 -14.75 23.47
N GLU A 109 6.75 -14.49 24.05
CA GLU A 109 6.97 -13.29 24.86
C GLU A 109 6.88 -12.03 24.02
N VAL A 110 7.43 -12.08 22.80
CA VAL A 110 7.27 -11.01 21.80
C VAL A 110 5.79 -10.76 21.52
N MET A 111 4.97 -11.80 21.33
CA MET A 111 3.52 -11.63 21.12
C MET A 111 2.86 -10.89 22.29
N LYS A 112 3.12 -11.35 23.52
CA LYS A 112 2.53 -10.79 24.74
C LYS A 112 2.97 -9.33 24.96
N LEU A 113 4.26 -9.04 24.81
CA LEU A 113 4.78 -7.69 25.02
C LEU A 113 4.28 -6.71 23.96
N LEU A 114 4.14 -7.12 22.70
CA LEU A 114 3.55 -6.26 21.67
C LEU A 114 2.11 -5.89 22.00
N GLU A 115 1.33 -6.83 22.55
CA GLU A 115 -0.02 -6.56 23.03
C GLU A 115 -0.02 -5.57 24.20
N GLU A 116 0.83 -5.78 25.19
CA GLU A 116 0.98 -4.89 26.35
C GLU A 116 1.43 -3.48 25.96
N ARG A 117 2.46 -3.36 25.12
CA ARG A 117 2.97 -2.07 24.61
C ARG A 117 1.94 -1.34 23.78
N SER A 118 1.09 -2.07 23.05
CA SER A 118 -0.03 -1.50 22.30
C SER A 118 -1.23 -1.13 23.19
N LYS A 119 -1.21 -1.44 24.50
CA LYS A 119 -2.34 -1.31 25.42
C LYS A 119 -3.59 -2.05 24.91
N GLY A 120 -3.39 -3.25 24.34
CA GLY A 120 -4.45 -4.09 23.79
C GLY A 120 -4.97 -3.69 22.40
N VAL A 121 -4.45 -2.61 21.79
CA VAL A 121 -4.83 -2.18 20.43
C VAL A 121 -4.42 -3.22 19.38
N TYR A 122 -3.38 -4.01 19.66
CA TYR A 122 -2.86 -5.01 18.75
C TYR A 122 -2.40 -6.27 19.48
N SER A 123 -3.16 -7.36 19.34
CA SER A 123 -2.75 -8.70 19.78
C SER A 123 -2.27 -9.52 18.57
N PRO A 124 -0.96 -9.69 18.36
CA PRO A 124 -0.44 -10.45 17.22
C PRO A 124 -0.58 -11.96 17.41
N SER A 125 -0.92 -12.67 16.33
CA SER A 125 -0.96 -14.13 16.31
C SER A 125 0.40 -14.77 16.00
N ALA A 126 0.56 -16.06 16.32
CA ALA A 126 1.71 -16.86 15.92
C ALA A 126 1.96 -16.81 14.41
N GLY A 127 0.90 -16.87 13.60
CA GLY A 127 0.98 -16.76 12.14
C GLY A 127 1.45 -15.40 11.63
N THR A 128 1.51 -14.38 12.49
CA THR A 128 2.10 -13.07 12.17
C THR A 128 3.53 -12.95 12.68
N ILE A 129 3.79 -13.38 13.92
CA ILE A 129 5.09 -13.19 14.57
C ILE A 129 6.16 -14.13 14.03
N TYR A 130 5.89 -15.43 13.93
CA TYR A 130 6.93 -16.37 13.50
C TYR A 130 7.44 -16.10 12.07
N PRO A 131 6.57 -15.78 11.08
CA PRO A 131 7.06 -15.34 9.77
C PRO A 131 7.79 -13.99 9.77
N ALA A 132 7.54 -13.13 10.77
CA ALA A 132 8.29 -11.88 10.92
C ALA A 132 9.69 -12.14 11.50
N LEU A 133 9.79 -12.99 12.52
CA LEU A 133 11.06 -13.44 13.11
C LEU A 133 11.92 -14.18 12.09
N GLN A 134 11.32 -15.10 11.33
CA GLN A 134 12.02 -15.80 10.26
C GLN A 134 12.61 -14.84 9.22
N ASP A 135 11.82 -13.86 8.76
CA ASP A 135 12.29 -12.86 7.79
C ASP A 135 13.37 -11.93 8.37
N LEU A 136 13.36 -11.66 9.68
CA LEU A 136 14.42 -10.91 10.35
C LEU A 136 15.72 -11.74 10.48
N SER A 137 15.59 -13.04 10.77
CA SER A 137 16.70 -13.98 10.89
C SER A 137 17.38 -14.21 9.53
N GLU A 138 16.60 -14.44 8.48
CA GLU A 138 17.10 -14.57 7.10
C GLU A 138 17.82 -13.31 6.61
N ARG A 139 17.48 -12.15 7.16
CA ARG A 139 18.15 -10.87 6.89
C ARG A 139 19.38 -10.61 7.77
N GLY A 140 19.71 -11.53 8.69
CA GLY A 140 20.82 -11.39 9.62
C GLY A 140 20.59 -10.39 10.75
N LEU A 141 19.36 -9.88 10.93
CA LEU A 141 19.05 -8.85 11.93
C LEU A 141 18.78 -9.42 13.33
N ILE A 142 18.44 -10.72 13.39
CA ILE A 142 18.32 -11.46 14.65
C ILE A 142 19.00 -12.82 14.48
N SER A 143 19.44 -13.41 15.58
CA SER A 143 19.79 -14.83 15.64
C SER A 143 18.69 -15.59 16.37
N ILE A 144 18.51 -16.87 15.99
CA ILE A 144 17.56 -17.76 16.65
C ILE A 144 18.36 -18.94 17.18
N ASP A 145 18.39 -19.11 18.50
CA ASP A 145 19.03 -20.27 19.12
C ASP A 145 18.12 -21.50 18.99
N GLU A 146 18.57 -22.50 18.23
CA GLU A 146 17.84 -23.74 17.98
C GLU A 146 18.20 -24.87 18.97
N GLN A 147 19.15 -24.66 19.89
CA GLN A 147 19.59 -25.69 20.83
C GLN A 147 18.68 -25.84 22.05
N THR A 148 17.72 -24.92 22.21
CA THR A 148 16.73 -24.96 23.28
C THR A 148 15.37 -25.39 22.73
N ASP A 149 14.61 -26.15 23.51
CA ASP A 149 13.23 -26.54 23.19
C ASP A 149 12.31 -25.32 22.96
N LYS A 150 12.79 -24.12 23.34
CA LYS A 150 12.15 -22.83 23.11
C LYS A 150 13.09 -21.90 22.36
N LYS A 151 12.94 -21.79 21.05
CA LYS A 151 13.73 -20.90 20.19
C LYS A 151 13.81 -19.47 20.76
N VAL A 152 14.98 -19.06 21.27
CA VAL A 152 15.25 -17.70 21.77
C VAL A 152 15.72 -16.84 20.61
N CYS A 153 15.10 -15.68 20.43
CA CYS A 153 15.52 -14.70 19.44
C CYS A 153 16.42 -13.66 20.12
N THR A 154 17.54 -13.32 19.49
CA THR A 154 18.50 -12.32 20.00
C THR A 154 18.80 -11.31 18.90
N LEU A 155 18.89 -10.02 19.25
CA LEU A 155 19.27 -8.97 18.31
C LEU A 155 20.76 -9.13 17.92
N THR A 156 21.08 -9.03 16.63
CA THR A 156 22.48 -9.02 16.15
C THR A 156 23.03 -7.59 16.09
N PRO A 157 24.37 -7.42 15.97
CA PRO A 157 24.96 -6.11 15.70
C PRO A 157 24.36 -5.42 14.47
N ASP A 158 24.19 -6.15 13.36
CA ASP A 158 23.54 -5.64 12.14
C ASP A 158 22.08 -5.22 12.39
N GLY A 159 21.37 -5.97 13.25
CA GLY A 159 20.03 -5.64 13.71
C GLY A 159 19.98 -4.34 14.52
N LEU A 160 20.96 -4.13 15.39
CA LEU A 160 21.09 -2.91 16.19
C LEU A 160 21.42 -1.70 15.31
N GLU A 161 22.35 -1.84 14.37
CA GLU A 161 22.68 -0.79 13.40
C GLU A 161 21.44 -0.42 12.58
N PHE A 162 20.77 -1.42 11.98
CA PHE A 162 19.53 -1.21 11.23
C PHE A 162 18.45 -0.52 12.07
N LEU A 163 18.30 -0.89 13.34
CA LEU A 163 17.33 -0.28 14.24
C LEU A 163 17.68 1.19 14.51
N SER A 164 18.95 1.51 14.75
CA SER A 164 19.41 2.89 14.98
C SER A 164 19.29 3.80 13.75
N GLU A 165 19.41 3.24 12.54
CA GLU A 165 19.17 3.96 11.29
C GLU A 165 17.68 4.21 11.04
N THR A 166 16.80 3.40 11.62
CA THR A 166 15.37 3.40 11.33
C THR A 166 14.55 4.13 12.40
N VAL A 167 14.96 4.02 13.66
CA VAL A 167 14.31 4.62 14.83
C VAL A 167 15.24 5.71 15.37
N HIS A 168 14.79 6.96 15.27
CA HIS A 168 15.56 8.11 15.73
C HIS A 168 15.10 8.64 17.08
N ASP A 169 13.95 8.16 17.56
CA ASP A 169 13.32 8.62 18.78
C ASP A 169 13.75 7.80 20.00
N GLU A 170 13.63 8.40 21.18
CA GLU A 170 13.81 7.68 22.44
C GLU A 170 12.77 6.55 22.57
N ASP A 171 13.13 5.48 23.28
CA ASP A 171 12.33 4.26 23.37
C ASP A 171 10.87 4.55 23.81
N GLN A 172 10.64 5.50 24.72
CA GLN A 172 9.27 5.88 25.15
C GLN A 172 8.46 6.55 24.03
N VAL A 173 9.09 7.44 23.27
CA VAL A 173 8.47 8.15 22.14
C VAL A 173 8.13 7.13 21.05
N PHE A 174 9.04 6.21 20.74
CA PHE A 174 8.81 5.14 19.79
C PHE A 174 7.54 4.33 20.09
N TRP A 175 7.35 3.89 21.35
CA TRP A 175 6.20 3.04 21.68
C TRP A 175 4.87 3.77 21.58
N GLU A 176 4.85 5.06 21.95
CA GLU A 176 3.63 5.87 21.80
C GLU A 176 3.35 6.15 20.33
N GLU A 177 4.34 6.52 19.52
CA GLU A 177 4.17 6.73 18.09
C GLU A 177 3.75 5.45 17.38
N TRP A 178 4.37 4.31 17.69
CA TRP A 178 4.02 3.02 17.13
C TRP A 178 2.56 2.65 17.44
N ARG A 179 2.10 2.91 18.67
CA ARG A 179 0.70 2.72 19.08
C ARG A 179 -0.24 3.66 18.31
N LEU A 180 0.13 4.94 18.17
CA LEU A 180 -0.64 5.91 17.38
C LEU A 180 -0.75 5.48 15.91
N HIS A 181 0.32 4.95 15.32
CA HIS A 181 0.29 4.41 13.96
C HIS A 181 -0.66 3.21 13.81
N LEU A 182 -0.73 2.34 14.82
CA LEU A 182 -1.67 1.23 14.85
C LEU A 182 -3.12 1.71 14.95
N LEU A 183 -3.38 2.67 15.86
CA LEU A 183 -4.70 3.27 16.03
C LEU A 183 -5.15 4.00 14.77
N TRP A 184 -4.27 4.83 14.19
CA TRP A 184 -4.52 5.53 12.94
C TRP A 184 -4.92 4.54 11.86
N LYS A 185 -4.17 3.47 11.64
CA LYS A 185 -4.52 2.48 10.59
C LYS A 185 -5.90 1.85 10.76
N GLN A 186 -6.41 1.77 11.98
CA GLN A 186 -7.74 1.23 12.32
C GLN A 186 -8.84 2.29 12.42
N SER A 187 -8.49 3.58 12.32
CA SER A 187 -9.41 4.69 12.53
C SER A 187 -10.29 4.95 11.29
N LYS A 188 -11.47 5.54 11.51
CA LYS A 188 -12.38 5.93 10.42
C LYS A 188 -11.75 7.05 9.57
N GLU A 189 -11.06 7.98 10.22
CA GLU A 189 -10.37 9.11 9.61
C GLU A 189 -9.29 8.65 8.64
N ALA A 190 -8.48 7.65 9.02
CA ALA A 190 -7.50 7.07 8.11
C ALA A 190 -8.14 6.30 6.96
N GLY A 191 -9.32 5.70 7.18
CA GLY A 191 -10.12 5.09 6.12
C GLY A 191 -10.55 6.13 5.07
N LEU A 192 -11.14 7.23 5.52
CA LEU A 192 -11.56 8.35 4.67
C LEU A 192 -10.39 8.94 3.88
N LEU A 193 -9.27 9.23 4.56
CA LEU A 193 -8.10 9.79 3.89
C LEU A 193 -7.47 8.80 2.90
N ARG A 194 -7.45 7.50 3.21
CA ARG A 194 -6.95 6.48 2.28
C ARG A 194 -7.80 6.42 1.01
N GLU A 195 -9.12 6.42 1.17
CA GLU A 195 -10.05 6.41 0.04
C GLU A 195 -9.85 7.64 -0.87
N GLU A 196 -9.76 8.83 -0.29
CA GLU A 196 -9.53 10.06 -1.07
C GLU A 196 -8.13 10.11 -1.70
N MET A 197 -7.11 9.57 -1.03
CA MET A 197 -5.77 9.45 -1.62
C MET A 197 -5.72 8.44 -2.76
N ASP A 198 -6.45 7.33 -2.67
CA ASP A 198 -6.55 6.35 -3.75
C ASP A 198 -7.20 6.99 -4.99
N LYS A 199 -8.29 7.76 -4.81
CA LYS A 199 -8.92 8.53 -5.89
C LYS A 199 -7.97 9.57 -6.47
N PHE A 200 -7.33 10.39 -5.62
CA PHE A 200 -6.37 11.40 -6.07
C PHE A 200 -5.21 10.79 -6.86
N GLN A 201 -4.66 9.67 -6.39
CA GLN A 201 -3.56 9.00 -7.07
C GLN A 201 -3.98 8.51 -8.46
N LEU A 202 -5.20 7.98 -8.59
CA LEU A 202 -5.73 7.52 -9.87
C LEU A 202 -5.91 8.69 -10.86
N GLU A 203 -6.49 9.80 -10.40
CA GLU A 203 -6.63 11.03 -11.19
C GLU A 203 -5.28 11.60 -11.63
N PHE A 204 -4.33 11.65 -10.70
CA PHE A 204 -2.98 12.12 -10.97
C PHE A 204 -2.27 11.25 -12.00
N GLN A 205 -2.39 9.92 -11.88
CA GLN A 205 -1.83 8.96 -12.84
C GLN A 205 -2.43 9.15 -14.24
N TYR A 206 -3.73 9.38 -14.34
CA TYR A 206 -4.38 9.68 -15.60
C TYR A 206 -3.86 10.98 -16.22
N ALA A 207 -3.72 12.05 -15.43
CA ALA A 207 -3.18 13.31 -15.91
C ALA A 207 -1.74 13.16 -16.44
N VAL A 208 -0.90 12.40 -15.74
CA VAL A 208 0.46 12.06 -16.22
C VAL A 208 0.39 11.27 -17.52
N SER A 209 -0.53 10.30 -17.64
CA SER A 209 -0.74 9.55 -18.89
C SER A 209 -1.10 10.45 -20.07
N LYS A 210 -1.98 11.44 -19.87
CA LYS A 210 -2.31 12.43 -20.91
C LYS A 210 -1.08 13.28 -21.28
N VAL A 211 -0.29 13.73 -20.31
CA VAL A 211 0.97 14.46 -20.57
C VAL A 211 2.00 13.62 -21.33
N LEU A 212 2.05 12.30 -21.11
CA LEU A 212 2.94 11.42 -21.89
C LEU A 212 2.60 11.38 -23.38
N HIS A 213 1.31 11.50 -23.73
CA HIS A 213 0.86 11.55 -25.12
C HIS A 213 0.89 12.97 -25.68
N GLU A 214 0.68 13.98 -24.83
CA GLU A 214 0.69 15.40 -25.18
C GLU A 214 1.57 16.21 -24.20
N PRO A 215 2.90 16.29 -24.45
CA PRO A 215 3.84 16.92 -23.53
C PRO A 215 3.60 18.42 -23.26
N SER A 216 2.90 19.13 -24.15
CA SER A 216 2.53 20.54 -23.98
C SER A 216 1.63 20.80 -22.76
N LEU A 217 0.93 19.78 -22.25
CA LEU A 217 0.10 19.86 -21.05
C LEU A 217 0.91 19.83 -19.74
N ALA A 218 2.21 19.53 -19.80
CA ALA A 218 3.05 19.40 -18.60
C ALA A 218 3.08 20.66 -17.70
N PRO A 219 3.18 21.90 -18.21
CA PRO A 219 3.17 23.10 -17.37
C PRO A 219 1.85 23.27 -16.60
N GLU A 220 0.72 22.95 -17.23
CA GLU A 220 -0.60 23.04 -16.60
C GLU A 220 -0.74 22.06 -15.43
N LEU A 221 -0.38 20.79 -15.67
CA LEU A 221 -0.39 19.78 -14.61
C LEU A 221 0.57 20.15 -13.46
N ALA A 222 1.75 20.72 -13.77
CA ALA A 222 2.68 21.18 -12.75
C ALA A 222 2.10 22.31 -11.88
N GLU A 223 1.35 23.25 -12.46
CA GLU A 223 0.68 24.31 -11.69
C GLU A 223 -0.42 23.76 -10.78
N ILE A 224 -1.22 22.78 -11.25
CA ILE A 224 -2.23 22.11 -10.41
C ILE A 224 -1.57 21.49 -9.16
N ILE A 225 -0.46 20.76 -9.34
CA ILE A 225 0.28 20.13 -8.23
C ILE A 225 0.84 21.20 -7.28
N LYS A 226 1.45 22.27 -7.82
CA LYS A 226 2.01 23.37 -7.01
C LYS A 226 0.94 24.05 -6.17
N SER A 227 -0.21 24.33 -6.76
CA SER A 227 -1.36 24.94 -6.07
C SER A 227 -1.89 24.04 -4.95
N GLY A 228 -2.10 22.75 -5.25
CA GLY A 228 -2.51 21.77 -4.23
C GLY A 228 -1.52 21.67 -3.07
N ARG A 229 -0.21 21.64 -3.36
CA ARG A 229 0.85 21.66 -2.34
C ARG A 229 0.79 22.93 -1.48
N ALA A 230 0.57 24.10 -2.09
CA ALA A 230 0.46 25.36 -1.36
C ALA A 230 -0.75 25.37 -0.41
N HIS A 231 -1.90 24.86 -0.85
CA HIS A 231 -3.09 24.72 0.00
C HIS A 231 -2.86 23.77 1.18
N LEU A 232 -2.18 22.64 0.96
CA LEU A 232 -1.85 21.72 2.05
C LEU A 232 -0.94 22.36 3.10
N ILE A 233 0.11 23.09 2.68
CA ILE A 233 1.01 23.82 3.60
C ILE A 233 0.23 24.86 4.41
N GLN A 234 -0.66 25.62 3.76
CA GLN A 234 -1.47 26.62 4.45
C GLN A 234 -2.44 25.98 5.45
N TRP A 235 -3.03 24.84 5.11
CA TRP A 235 -3.95 24.13 5.99
C TRP A 235 -3.23 23.52 7.20
N SER A 236 -2.06 22.90 6.99
CA SER A 236 -1.29 22.28 8.09
C SER A 236 -0.75 23.30 9.08
N ASN A 237 -0.49 24.54 8.65
CA ASN A 237 0.04 25.62 9.51
C ASN A 237 -1.07 26.39 10.26
N LYS A 238 -2.35 26.12 9.99
CA LYS A 238 -3.48 26.77 10.69
C LYS A 238 -3.88 26.06 12.00
N ASN A 239 -3.29 24.91 12.29
CA ASN A 239 -3.57 24.10 13.48
C ASN A 239 -2.29 23.87 14.29
#